data_AF-A0AAE1VFU9-F1
#
_entry.id   AF-A0AAE1VFU9-F1
#
_cell.length_a   1.000
_cell.length_b   1.000
_cell.length_c   1.000
_cell.angle_alpha   90.00
_cell.angle_beta   90.00
_cell.angle_gamma   90.00
#
_symmetry.space_group_name_H-M   'P 1'
#
loop_
_entity.id
_entity.type
_entity.pdbx_description
1 polymer ?
#
loop_
_entity_poly.entity_id
_entity_poly.type
_entity_poly.pdbx_seq_one_letter_code
_entity_poly.pdbx_strand_id
1 'polypeptide(L)'
;MHYRKPPKPSLFRKFKFLFISMSSFFTLTVFSLILFFSITSAARHHLNNSPELSTAVEIRGACKASRDPPTCESVLTDSVNLPLTTPLIIQLAVNVSMLNNEKAKDMVKAIVDASAGNQNRTDAGKVCLEVLGYADYRVGLTGQALTSGEIKDARAWMSAVMVYQYDCWSALKYVNGTSQVSKTMSFINSLIGYSSNALGMLVNYDIYGENTGSWTAPKTERDGFWEGSGSSGSGRFKGGVLSGLKPDVTVCKEGGCEYKAVQEAVNAAPENGQTRKFVIWIKAGLYEEKVRVPLEKKNVVFLGDGMGKTVITGSLNVGLMGVTTYETATVGVVGDGFMASGITFQNIAGPDAHQAVAFRSDSDLSVVENCEFIGNQDTLYAHALRQYYKSCRIQGNVDFIFGNSASFFQDCNILIAPRQLRPEKGETNAVTAHGRIDPAQSTGFVFQNCLINGTESYMALYYNKPKVHKNFLGRPWKEYSRTVFIDCTLEALISANGWLPWSGDFALKTLYYGEYRNTGAGANTAGRVSWSSQIPAEHVNSYSVQNFIHGDQWISTPY
;
A
#
# COMPACT_ATOMS: atom_id res chain seq x y z
N MET A 1 -70.00 0.26 67.05
CA MET A 1 -69.50 -0.65 68.12
C MET A 1 -68.00 -0.47 68.28
N HIS A 2 -67.57 -0.04 69.47
CA HIS A 2 -66.46 -0.58 70.29
C HIS A 2 -65.78 -1.89 69.79
N TYR A 3 -64.47 -2.18 69.96
CA TYR A 3 -63.42 -1.62 70.84
C TYR A 3 -61.95 -1.78 70.32
N ARG A 4 -61.05 -1.14 71.08
CA ARG A 4 -59.58 -0.91 71.04
C ARG A 4 -58.56 -2.06 70.74
N LYS A 5 -57.32 -1.62 70.39
CA LYS A 5 -55.96 -2.25 70.57
C LYS A 5 -55.72 -2.76 72.03
N PRO A 6 -54.66 -3.54 72.41
CA PRO A 6 -53.28 -3.72 71.87
C PRO A 6 -52.86 -5.24 71.78
N PRO A 7 -51.61 -5.77 71.97
CA PRO A 7 -50.24 -5.22 72.12
C PRO A 7 -49.10 -5.95 71.32
N LYS A 8 -47.83 -5.77 71.73
CA LYS A 8 -46.63 -6.65 71.54
C LYS A 8 -46.20 -7.17 72.94
N PRO A 9 -45.66 -8.39 73.12
CA PRO A 9 -44.22 -8.69 72.92
C PRO A 9 -44.00 -10.12 72.35
N SER A 10 -42.87 -10.86 72.41
CA SER A 10 -41.51 -10.71 72.98
C SER A 10 -40.47 -11.55 72.19
N LEU A 11 -39.17 -11.42 72.50
CA LEU A 11 -38.18 -12.50 72.29
C LEU A 11 -37.93 -13.20 73.63
N PHE A 12 -38.24 -14.50 73.78
CA PHE A 12 -37.50 -15.47 74.63
C PHE A 12 -38.13 -16.89 74.57
N ARG A 13 -38.30 -17.49 73.37
CA ARG A 13 -38.76 -18.89 73.26
C ARG A 13 -38.27 -19.69 72.05
N LYS A 14 -37.18 -19.25 71.39
CA LYS A 14 -36.61 -19.91 70.19
C LYS A 14 -35.30 -20.70 70.42
N PHE A 15 -34.79 -20.80 71.65
CA PHE A 15 -33.41 -21.26 71.91
C PHE A 15 -33.24 -22.63 72.61
N LYS A 16 -34.26 -23.50 72.62
CA LYS A 16 -34.12 -24.88 73.18
C LYS A 16 -34.59 -26.04 72.29
N PHE A 17 -34.97 -25.79 71.03
CA PHE A 17 -35.31 -26.84 70.06
C PHE A 17 -34.34 -26.93 68.85
N LEU A 18 -33.26 -26.14 68.83
CA LEU A 18 -32.37 -26.05 67.65
C LEU A 18 -31.16 -26.99 67.67
N PHE A 19 -30.93 -27.76 68.74
CA PHE A 19 -29.65 -28.45 68.97
C PHE A 19 -29.67 -30.00 68.92
N ILE A 20 -30.81 -30.63 68.60
CA ILE A 20 -30.91 -32.10 68.48
C ILE A 20 -31.35 -32.54 67.06
N SER A 21 -31.72 -31.60 66.17
CA SER A 21 -32.12 -31.91 64.78
C SER A 21 -30.99 -31.82 63.74
N MET A 22 -29.78 -31.35 64.11
CA MET A 22 -28.71 -31.06 63.15
C MET A 22 -27.73 -32.22 62.89
N SER A 23 -27.69 -33.24 63.75
CA SER A 23 -26.68 -34.31 63.66
C SER A 23 -27.09 -35.52 62.80
N SER A 24 -28.38 -35.67 62.47
CA SER A 24 -28.87 -36.80 61.64
C SER A 24 -29.14 -36.44 60.17
N PHE A 25 -29.17 -35.15 59.81
CA PHE A 25 -29.28 -34.70 58.42
C PHE A 25 -27.92 -34.53 57.72
N PHE A 26 -26.83 -34.44 58.49
CA PHE A 26 -25.48 -34.26 57.94
C PHE A 26 -24.84 -35.55 57.42
N THR A 27 -25.27 -36.72 57.92
CA THR A 27 -24.71 -38.03 57.52
C THR A 27 -25.34 -38.58 56.24
N LEU A 28 -26.63 -38.34 56.02
CA LEU A 28 -27.34 -38.75 54.79
C LEU A 28 -27.05 -37.86 53.57
N THR A 29 -26.73 -36.58 53.78
CA THR A 29 -26.38 -35.65 52.69
C THR A 29 -24.97 -35.92 52.13
N VAL A 30 -24.01 -36.28 52.98
CA VAL A 30 -22.63 -36.58 52.56
C VAL A 30 -22.55 -37.85 51.71
N PHE A 31 -23.31 -38.91 52.03
CA PHE A 31 -23.30 -40.14 51.22
C PHE A 31 -23.94 -39.99 49.83
N SER A 32 -24.94 -39.12 49.68
CA SER A 32 -25.53 -38.79 48.37
C SER A 32 -24.54 -38.02 47.48
N LEU A 33 -23.78 -37.08 48.07
CA LEU A 33 -22.76 -36.31 47.36
C LEU A 33 -21.62 -37.19 46.82
N ILE A 34 -21.18 -38.21 47.57
CA ILE A 34 -20.09 -39.10 47.12
C ILE A 34 -20.50 -39.97 45.91
N LEU A 35 -21.76 -40.43 45.86
CA LEU A 35 -22.28 -41.15 44.70
C LEU A 35 -22.46 -40.25 43.46
N PHE A 36 -22.91 -39.00 43.64
CA PHE A 36 -22.97 -38.04 42.54
C PHE A 36 -21.58 -37.63 42.01
N PHE A 37 -20.57 -37.45 42.87
CA PHE A 37 -19.21 -37.16 42.44
C PHE A 37 -18.50 -38.37 41.78
N SER A 38 -18.84 -39.59 42.18
CA SER A 38 -18.27 -40.81 41.56
C SER A 38 -18.81 -41.07 40.15
N ILE A 39 -20.09 -40.75 39.89
CA ILE A 39 -20.71 -40.92 38.56
C ILE A 39 -20.47 -39.71 37.64
N THR A 40 -20.28 -38.50 38.18
CA THR A 40 -19.88 -37.33 37.37
C THR A 40 -18.39 -37.28 37.04
N SER A 41 -17.53 -38.02 37.77
CA SER A 41 -16.11 -38.21 37.41
C SER A 41 -15.96 -38.97 36.08
N ALA A 42 -16.67 -40.09 35.92
CA ALA A 42 -16.64 -40.89 34.70
C ALA A 42 -17.32 -40.22 33.48
N ALA A 43 -18.19 -39.23 33.71
CA ALA A 43 -18.91 -38.50 32.66
C ALA A 43 -18.30 -37.13 32.30
N ARG A 44 -17.19 -36.71 32.91
CA ARG A 44 -16.53 -35.41 32.65
C ARG A 44 -15.17 -35.50 31.96
N HIS A 45 -14.75 -36.68 31.51
CA HIS A 45 -13.53 -36.86 30.69
C HIS A 45 -13.78 -37.24 29.22
N HIS A 46 -15.04 -37.24 28.76
CA HIS A 46 -15.40 -37.30 27.34
C HIS A 46 -16.49 -36.29 26.96
N LEU A 47 -16.26 -35.02 27.28
CA LEU A 47 -16.66 -33.99 26.32
C LEU A 47 -15.70 -34.09 25.14
N ASN A 48 -16.11 -34.82 24.10
CA ASN A 48 -15.51 -34.64 22.80
C ASN A 48 -15.72 -33.17 22.42
N ASN A 49 -14.65 -32.37 22.42
CA ASN A 49 -14.64 -31.14 21.64
C ASN A 49 -14.84 -31.56 20.19
N SER A 50 -16.06 -31.36 19.65
CA SER A 50 -16.32 -31.56 18.24
C SER A 50 -15.33 -30.70 17.45
N PRO A 51 -14.58 -31.23 16.47
CA PRO A 51 -13.55 -30.48 15.75
C PRO A 51 -14.08 -29.15 15.18
N GLU A 52 -15.30 -29.17 14.66
CA GLU A 52 -16.03 -28.00 14.14
C GLU A 52 -16.14 -26.84 15.15
N LEU A 53 -16.32 -27.15 16.45
CA LEU A 53 -16.45 -26.12 17.50
C LEU A 53 -15.10 -25.49 17.87
N SER A 54 -14.00 -26.26 17.82
CA SER A 54 -12.64 -25.71 17.98
C SER A 54 -12.25 -24.83 16.79
N THR A 55 -12.44 -25.31 15.55
CA THR A 55 -12.08 -24.57 14.33
C THR A 55 -12.82 -23.23 14.25
N ALA A 56 -14.11 -23.19 14.60
CA ALA A 56 -14.89 -21.95 14.62
C ALA A 56 -14.37 -20.91 15.65
N VAL A 57 -13.79 -21.37 16.78
CA VAL A 57 -13.17 -20.47 17.78
C VAL A 57 -11.84 -19.92 17.29
N GLU A 58 -11.03 -20.74 16.62
CA GLU A 58 -9.74 -20.35 16.04
C GLU A 58 -9.94 -19.32 14.90
N ILE A 59 -10.87 -19.60 13.97
CA ILE A 59 -11.25 -18.68 12.88
C ILE A 59 -11.78 -17.35 13.43
N ARG A 60 -12.69 -17.38 14.42
CA ARG A 60 -13.18 -16.15 15.08
C ARG A 60 -12.06 -15.37 15.76
N GLY A 61 -11.08 -16.05 16.36
CA GLY A 61 -9.88 -15.44 16.91
C GLY A 61 -9.10 -14.66 15.85
N ALA A 62 -8.81 -15.30 14.72
CA ALA A 62 -8.09 -14.69 13.60
C ALA A 62 -8.89 -13.55 12.94
N CYS A 63 -10.20 -13.71 12.74
CA CYS A 63 -11.06 -12.72 12.09
C CYS A 63 -11.24 -11.41 12.87
N LYS A 64 -10.80 -11.31 14.13
CA LYS A 64 -10.64 -10.01 14.80
C LYS A 64 -9.67 -9.06 14.09
N ALA A 65 -8.76 -9.59 13.27
CA ALA A 65 -7.85 -8.82 12.44
C ALA A 65 -8.51 -8.22 11.18
N SER A 66 -9.77 -8.59 10.90
CA SER A 66 -10.55 -8.05 9.79
C SER A 66 -11.21 -6.71 10.14
N ARG A 67 -11.47 -5.89 9.11
CA ARG A 67 -12.35 -4.72 9.16
C ARG A 67 -13.85 -5.10 9.11
N ASP A 68 -14.16 -6.33 8.71
CA ASP A 68 -15.50 -6.97 8.70
C ASP A 68 -15.38 -8.42 9.22
N PRO A 69 -15.28 -8.62 10.56
CA PRO A 69 -15.16 -9.94 11.16
C PRO A 69 -16.31 -10.92 10.79
N PRO A 70 -17.60 -10.51 10.72
CA PRO A 70 -18.68 -11.40 10.29
C PRO A 70 -18.47 -12.00 8.90
N THR A 71 -18.08 -11.19 7.92
CA THR A 71 -17.83 -11.67 6.54
C THR A 71 -16.56 -12.53 6.49
N CYS A 72 -15.53 -12.19 7.27
CA CYS A 72 -14.35 -13.03 7.45
C CYS A 72 -14.68 -14.41 8.02
N GLU A 73 -15.46 -14.47 9.12
CA GLU A 73 -15.87 -15.74 9.76
C GLU A 73 -16.68 -16.60 8.79
N SER A 74 -17.64 -16.01 8.06
CA SER A 74 -18.47 -16.74 7.09
C SER A 74 -17.63 -17.42 6.01
N VAL A 75 -16.74 -16.68 5.36
CA VAL A 75 -16.00 -17.18 4.18
C VAL A 75 -14.93 -18.21 4.56
N LEU A 76 -14.33 -18.09 5.75
CA LEU A 76 -13.34 -19.07 6.22
C LEU A 76 -13.96 -20.33 6.83
N THR A 77 -15.14 -20.22 7.47
CA THR A 77 -15.83 -21.40 8.04
C THR A 77 -16.33 -22.35 6.96
N ASP A 78 -16.74 -21.83 5.80
CA ASP A 78 -17.12 -22.64 4.64
C ASP A 78 -15.97 -23.49 4.05
N SER A 79 -14.72 -23.30 4.53
CA SER A 79 -13.52 -23.86 3.88
C SER A 79 -12.95 -25.16 4.48
N VAL A 80 -13.07 -25.44 5.80
CA VAL A 80 -12.42 -26.65 6.42
C VAL A 80 -13.10 -27.13 7.72
N ASN A 81 -13.11 -28.45 7.94
CA ASN A 81 -13.56 -29.15 9.16
C ASN A 81 -12.41 -29.77 10.01
N LEU A 82 -11.25 -29.10 10.08
CA LEU A 82 -10.04 -29.58 10.79
C LEU A 82 -9.57 -28.52 11.80
N PRO A 83 -8.84 -28.88 12.89
CA PRO A 83 -8.17 -27.89 13.74
C PRO A 83 -7.12 -27.12 12.93
N LEU A 84 -7.08 -25.79 13.07
CA LEU A 84 -6.25 -24.92 12.24
C LEU A 84 -5.28 -24.10 13.09
N THR A 85 -3.99 -24.27 12.85
CA THR A 85 -2.98 -23.35 13.39
C THR A 85 -3.17 -21.96 12.79
N THR A 86 -2.73 -20.92 13.50
CA THR A 86 -2.89 -19.54 13.03
C THR A 86 -2.32 -19.32 11.61
N PRO A 87 -1.12 -19.81 11.25
CA PRO A 87 -0.61 -19.70 9.87
C PRO A 87 -1.48 -20.40 8.82
N LEU A 88 -2.14 -21.51 9.15
CA LEU A 88 -3.07 -22.18 8.23
C LEU A 88 -4.33 -21.34 7.98
N ILE A 89 -4.83 -20.62 8.99
CA ILE A 89 -5.97 -19.71 8.81
C ILE A 89 -5.59 -18.53 7.90
N ILE A 90 -4.38 -17.97 8.05
CA ILE A 90 -3.86 -16.95 7.15
C ILE A 90 -3.74 -17.51 5.72
N GLN A 91 -3.22 -18.72 5.56
CA GLN A 91 -3.11 -19.37 4.25
C GLN A 91 -4.48 -19.61 3.60
N LEU A 92 -5.52 -19.95 4.37
CA LEU A 92 -6.89 -20.03 3.87
C LEU A 92 -7.40 -18.66 3.39
N ALA A 93 -7.15 -17.58 4.13
CA ALA A 93 -7.53 -16.22 3.70
C ALA A 93 -6.80 -15.80 2.41
N VAL A 94 -5.51 -16.12 2.28
CA VAL A 94 -4.72 -15.93 1.04
C VAL A 94 -5.32 -16.75 -0.11
N ASN A 95 -5.67 -18.02 0.12
CA ASN A 95 -6.29 -18.89 -0.88
C ASN A 95 -7.68 -18.39 -1.32
N VAL A 96 -8.49 -17.85 -0.40
CA VAL A 96 -9.78 -17.22 -0.70
C VAL A 96 -9.60 -16.04 -1.64
N SER A 97 -8.60 -15.18 -1.39
CA SER A 97 -8.24 -14.09 -2.31
C SER A 97 -7.85 -14.63 -3.68
N MET A 98 -6.95 -15.62 -3.75
CA MET A 98 -6.48 -16.24 -4.99
C MET A 98 -7.64 -16.82 -5.83
N LEU A 99 -8.51 -17.65 -5.23
CA LEU A 99 -9.65 -18.26 -5.91
C LEU A 99 -10.67 -17.23 -6.43
N ASN A 100 -10.90 -16.15 -5.68
CA ASN A 100 -11.79 -15.08 -6.12
C ASN A 100 -11.11 -14.17 -7.15
N ASN A 101 -9.78 -14.07 -7.18
CA ASN A 101 -9.01 -13.37 -8.22
C ASN A 101 -9.15 -14.09 -9.58
N GLU A 102 -9.05 -15.43 -9.60
CA GLU A 102 -9.32 -16.22 -10.82
C GLU A 102 -10.73 -15.99 -11.36
N LYS A 103 -11.73 -16.06 -10.49
CA LYS A 103 -13.12 -15.78 -10.84
C LYS A 103 -13.32 -14.34 -11.33
N ALA A 104 -12.56 -13.37 -10.82
CA ALA A 104 -12.60 -11.99 -11.33
C ALA A 104 -12.05 -11.93 -12.76
N LYS A 105 -10.92 -12.61 -13.06
CA LYS A 105 -10.37 -12.71 -14.43
C LYS A 105 -11.39 -13.31 -15.40
N ASP A 106 -12.10 -14.39 -15.02
CA ASP A 106 -13.15 -14.98 -15.85
C ASP A 106 -14.32 -14.01 -16.12
N MET A 107 -14.80 -13.32 -15.08
CA MET A 107 -15.89 -12.33 -15.22
C MET A 107 -15.50 -11.16 -16.13
N VAL A 108 -14.23 -10.74 -16.09
CA VAL A 108 -13.68 -9.65 -16.92
C VAL A 108 -13.45 -10.13 -18.35
N LYS A 109 -12.95 -11.35 -18.55
CA LYS A 109 -12.83 -11.96 -19.88
C LYS A 109 -14.19 -12.01 -20.58
N ALA A 110 -15.24 -12.43 -19.86
CA ALA A 110 -16.60 -12.39 -20.38
C ALA A 110 -17.10 -10.96 -20.69
N ILE A 111 -16.57 -9.91 -20.04
CA ILE A 111 -16.84 -8.51 -20.44
C ILE A 111 -16.13 -8.20 -21.76
N VAL A 112 -14.85 -8.55 -21.90
CA VAL A 112 -14.05 -8.30 -23.12
C VAL A 112 -14.68 -9.00 -24.33
N ASP A 113 -15.06 -10.27 -24.19
CA ASP A 113 -15.72 -11.05 -25.24
C ASP A 113 -17.08 -10.43 -25.64
N ALA A 114 -17.82 -9.87 -24.68
CA ALA A 114 -19.08 -9.16 -24.91
C ALA A 114 -18.91 -7.67 -25.31
N SER A 115 -17.69 -7.19 -25.53
CA SER A 115 -17.38 -5.78 -25.85
C SER A 115 -17.23 -5.49 -27.35
N ALA A 116 -17.65 -6.39 -28.24
CA ALA A 116 -17.61 -6.19 -29.68
C ALA A 116 -18.21 -4.82 -30.08
N GLY A 117 -17.40 -3.96 -30.72
CA GLY A 117 -17.77 -2.60 -31.11
C GLY A 117 -17.65 -1.52 -30.02
N ASN A 118 -17.18 -1.82 -28.81
CA ASN A 118 -16.92 -0.83 -27.75
C ASN A 118 -15.45 -0.85 -27.31
N GLN A 119 -14.62 -0.09 -28.03
CA GLN A 119 -13.17 -0.02 -27.81
C GLN A 119 -12.79 0.31 -26.36
N ASN A 120 -13.41 1.34 -25.77
CA ASN A 120 -13.13 1.74 -24.38
C ASN A 120 -13.39 0.59 -23.38
N ARG A 121 -14.47 -0.19 -23.55
CA ARG A 121 -14.78 -1.32 -22.67
C ARG A 121 -13.82 -2.49 -22.89
N THR A 122 -13.47 -2.77 -24.15
CA THR A 122 -12.43 -3.76 -24.50
C THR A 122 -11.09 -3.42 -23.85
N ASP A 123 -10.64 -2.17 -23.93
CA ASP A 123 -9.33 -1.77 -23.42
C ASP A 123 -9.31 -1.68 -21.89
N ALA A 124 -10.35 -1.13 -21.25
CA ALA A 124 -10.52 -1.18 -19.80
C ALA A 124 -10.56 -2.63 -19.26
N GLY A 125 -11.17 -3.55 -20.01
CA GLY A 125 -11.16 -4.99 -19.71
C GLY A 125 -9.77 -5.63 -19.84
N LYS A 126 -9.00 -5.27 -20.88
CA LYS A 126 -7.60 -5.73 -21.03
C LYS A 126 -6.70 -5.23 -19.90
N VAL A 127 -6.77 -3.94 -19.56
CA VAL A 127 -6.00 -3.35 -18.45
C VAL A 127 -6.36 -4.03 -17.13
N CYS A 128 -7.65 -4.28 -16.89
CA CYS A 128 -8.07 -5.08 -15.74
C CYS A 128 -7.46 -6.51 -15.75
N LEU A 129 -7.50 -7.23 -16.87
CA LEU A 129 -6.92 -8.57 -16.96
C LEU A 129 -5.40 -8.57 -16.71
N GLU A 130 -4.67 -7.57 -17.21
CA GLU A 130 -3.24 -7.39 -16.97
C GLU A 130 -2.95 -7.25 -15.47
N VAL A 131 -3.60 -6.30 -14.78
CA VAL A 131 -3.36 -6.09 -13.35
C VAL A 131 -3.86 -7.25 -12.49
N LEU A 132 -4.97 -7.91 -12.83
CA LEU A 132 -5.41 -9.13 -12.13
C LEU A 132 -4.43 -10.31 -12.32
N GLY A 133 -3.68 -10.35 -13.43
CA GLY A 133 -2.55 -11.26 -13.60
C GLY A 133 -1.38 -10.95 -12.67
N TYR A 134 -1.11 -9.66 -12.40
CA TYR A 134 -0.10 -9.26 -11.41
C TYR A 134 -0.59 -9.54 -9.98
N ALA A 135 -1.89 -9.39 -9.71
CA ALA A 135 -2.51 -9.78 -8.43
C ALA A 135 -2.36 -11.30 -8.17
N ASP A 136 -2.61 -12.13 -9.18
CA ASP A 136 -2.43 -13.58 -9.15
C ASP A 136 -0.96 -13.95 -8.82
N TYR A 137 -0.01 -13.32 -9.50
CA TYR A 137 1.41 -13.50 -9.21
C TYR A 137 1.78 -13.13 -7.76
N ARG A 138 1.31 -11.98 -7.26
CA ARG A 138 1.64 -11.51 -5.89
C ARG A 138 0.93 -12.31 -4.80
N VAL A 139 -0.30 -12.80 -5.01
CA VAL A 139 -0.99 -13.65 -4.02
C VAL A 139 -0.33 -15.04 -3.92
N GLY A 140 0.14 -15.59 -5.06
CA GLY A 140 0.96 -16.81 -5.07
C GLY A 140 2.26 -16.65 -4.27
N LEU A 141 3.01 -15.56 -4.50
CA LEU A 141 4.20 -15.25 -3.71
C LEU A 141 3.88 -15.02 -2.22
N THR A 142 2.74 -14.40 -1.89
CA THR A 142 2.32 -14.15 -0.50
C THR A 142 2.21 -15.46 0.30
N GLY A 143 1.65 -16.53 -0.28
CA GLY A 143 1.60 -17.85 0.37
C GLY A 143 2.97 -18.50 0.55
N GLN A 144 3.90 -18.28 -0.38
CA GLN A 144 5.28 -18.79 -0.30
C GLN A 144 6.09 -18.07 0.80
N ALA A 145 5.97 -16.74 0.89
CA ALA A 145 6.58 -15.97 1.96
C ALA A 145 6.01 -16.34 3.34
N LEU A 146 4.68 -16.53 3.46
CA LEU A 146 4.05 -16.95 4.70
C LEU A 146 4.59 -18.29 5.22
N THR A 147 4.74 -19.29 4.34
CA THR A 147 5.28 -20.61 4.71
C THR A 147 6.79 -20.57 4.99
N SER A 148 7.52 -19.62 4.41
CA SER A 148 8.96 -19.41 4.62
C SER A 148 9.30 -18.49 5.80
N GLY A 149 8.30 -17.86 6.43
CA GLY A 149 8.48 -16.90 7.53
C GLY A 149 8.83 -15.47 7.11
N GLU A 150 8.78 -15.17 5.81
CA GLU A 150 9.10 -13.86 5.21
C GLU A 150 7.90 -12.89 5.34
N ILE A 151 7.39 -12.70 6.55
CA ILE A 151 6.10 -12.03 6.78
C ILE A 151 6.06 -10.58 6.26
N LYS A 152 7.18 -9.86 6.28
CA LYS A 152 7.28 -8.50 5.70
C LYS A 152 7.09 -8.50 4.18
N ASP A 153 7.57 -9.51 3.47
CA ASP A 153 7.36 -9.69 2.03
C ASP A 153 5.92 -10.10 1.73
N ALA A 154 5.36 -11.05 2.50
CA ALA A 154 3.94 -11.40 2.42
C ALA A 154 3.03 -10.16 2.62
N ARG A 155 3.32 -9.31 3.60
CA ARG A 155 2.61 -8.03 3.82
C ARG A 155 2.75 -7.07 2.63
N ALA A 156 3.94 -6.94 2.05
CA ALA A 156 4.19 -6.04 0.91
C ALA A 156 3.48 -6.52 -0.37
N TRP A 157 3.56 -7.82 -0.68
CA TRP A 157 2.92 -8.43 -1.84
C TRP A 157 1.40 -8.45 -1.70
N MET A 158 0.86 -8.81 -0.53
CA MET A 158 -0.58 -8.75 -0.30
C MET A 158 -1.13 -7.31 -0.31
N SER A 159 -0.33 -6.32 0.10
CA SER A 159 -0.67 -4.91 -0.09
C SER A 159 -0.80 -4.55 -1.58
N ALA A 160 0.06 -5.10 -2.45
CA ALA A 160 0.01 -4.89 -3.90
C ALA A 160 -1.14 -5.64 -4.58
N VAL A 161 -1.50 -6.85 -4.12
CA VAL A 161 -2.70 -7.59 -4.57
C VAL A 161 -3.95 -6.69 -4.50
N MET A 162 -4.13 -5.98 -3.38
CA MET A 162 -5.25 -5.05 -3.20
C MET A 162 -5.19 -3.84 -4.16
N VAL A 163 -4.00 -3.35 -4.51
CA VAL A 163 -3.81 -2.26 -5.48
C VAL A 163 -4.33 -2.72 -6.84
N TYR A 164 -3.80 -3.83 -7.37
CA TYR A 164 -4.17 -4.35 -8.68
C TYR A 164 -5.67 -4.70 -8.81
N GLN A 165 -6.27 -5.27 -7.76
CA GLN A 165 -7.71 -5.53 -7.72
C GLN A 165 -8.52 -4.22 -7.76
N TYR A 166 -8.06 -3.18 -7.05
CA TYR A 166 -8.65 -1.84 -7.13
C TYR A 166 -8.48 -1.19 -8.50
N ASP A 167 -7.33 -1.37 -9.16
CA ASP A 167 -7.08 -0.80 -10.48
C ASP A 167 -7.98 -1.42 -11.55
N CYS A 168 -8.20 -2.74 -11.50
CA CYS A 168 -9.23 -3.38 -12.32
C CYS A 168 -10.62 -2.78 -12.08
N TRP A 169 -11.05 -2.66 -10.81
CA TRP A 169 -12.33 -2.03 -10.46
C TRP A 169 -12.43 -0.58 -10.98
N SER A 170 -11.33 0.17 -10.87
CA SER A 170 -11.21 1.57 -11.30
C SER A 170 -11.27 1.69 -12.83
N ALA A 171 -10.64 0.79 -13.58
CA ALA A 171 -10.72 0.74 -15.03
C ALA A 171 -12.17 0.48 -15.49
N LEU A 172 -12.83 -0.53 -14.91
CA LEU A 172 -14.22 -0.88 -15.22
C LEU A 172 -15.22 0.23 -14.86
N LYS A 173 -14.94 1.04 -13.85
CA LYS A 173 -15.80 2.15 -13.40
C LYS A 173 -16.17 3.13 -14.52
N TYR A 174 -15.22 3.47 -15.39
CA TYR A 174 -15.44 4.44 -16.48
C TYR A 174 -16.21 3.86 -17.67
N VAL A 175 -16.41 2.53 -17.70
CA VAL A 175 -17.13 1.81 -18.77
C VAL A 175 -18.37 1.04 -18.25
N ASN A 176 -18.84 1.40 -17.04
CA ASN A 176 -19.97 0.77 -16.35
C ASN A 176 -21.34 1.11 -16.96
N GLY A 177 -21.54 0.72 -18.22
CA GLY A 177 -22.78 0.87 -18.98
C GLY A 177 -23.61 -0.41 -19.14
N THR A 178 -23.24 -1.51 -18.46
CA THR A 178 -24.00 -2.78 -18.51
C THR A 178 -24.10 -3.45 -17.14
N SER A 179 -25.16 -4.24 -16.94
CA SER A 179 -25.34 -5.04 -15.71
C SER A 179 -24.18 -6.00 -15.46
N GLN A 180 -23.52 -6.50 -16.51
CA GLN A 180 -22.36 -7.38 -16.40
C GLN A 180 -21.14 -6.64 -15.80
N VAL A 181 -20.86 -5.41 -16.26
CA VAL A 181 -19.78 -4.58 -15.68
C VAL A 181 -20.11 -4.25 -14.22
N SER A 182 -21.34 -3.83 -13.93
CA SER A 182 -21.77 -3.53 -12.55
C SER A 182 -21.63 -4.73 -11.60
N LYS A 183 -22.03 -5.93 -12.03
CA LYS A 183 -21.89 -7.18 -11.24
C LYS A 183 -20.42 -7.54 -11.01
N THR A 184 -19.59 -7.40 -12.04
CA THR A 184 -18.15 -7.68 -11.95
C THR A 184 -17.45 -6.70 -11.01
N MET A 185 -17.74 -5.41 -11.11
CA MET A 185 -17.26 -4.41 -10.15
C MET A 185 -17.71 -4.71 -8.71
N SER A 186 -18.96 -5.11 -8.49
CA SER A 186 -19.44 -5.50 -7.16
C SER A 186 -18.68 -6.71 -6.61
N PHE A 187 -18.39 -7.70 -7.45
CA PHE A 187 -17.63 -8.88 -7.08
C PHE A 187 -16.16 -8.55 -6.74
N ILE A 188 -15.51 -7.72 -7.56
CA ILE A 188 -14.13 -7.25 -7.30
C ILE A 188 -14.06 -6.45 -5.99
N ASN A 189 -15.10 -5.66 -5.65
CA ASN A 189 -15.14 -4.97 -4.37
C ASN A 189 -15.17 -5.94 -3.17
N SER A 190 -15.90 -7.06 -3.27
CA SER A 190 -15.86 -8.14 -2.26
C SER A 190 -14.49 -8.83 -2.21
N LEU A 191 -13.86 -9.08 -3.38
CA LEU A 191 -12.50 -9.62 -3.47
C LEU A 191 -11.47 -8.74 -2.75
N ILE A 192 -11.53 -7.41 -2.92
CA ILE A 192 -10.66 -6.46 -2.18
C ILE A 192 -10.88 -6.60 -0.66
N GLY A 193 -12.10 -6.86 -0.21
CA GLY A 193 -12.41 -7.17 1.19
C GLY A 193 -11.78 -8.48 1.67
N TYR A 194 -11.81 -9.54 0.86
CA TYR A 194 -11.13 -10.81 1.20
C TYR A 194 -9.61 -10.64 1.25
N SER A 195 -9.05 -9.83 0.35
CA SER A 195 -7.63 -9.45 0.38
C SER A 195 -7.26 -8.63 1.63
N SER A 196 -8.13 -7.71 2.04
CA SER A 196 -8.00 -6.95 3.30
C SER A 196 -7.98 -7.87 4.51
N ASN A 197 -8.82 -8.91 4.55
CA ASN A 197 -8.82 -9.90 5.63
C ASN A 197 -7.46 -10.59 5.77
N ALA A 198 -6.93 -11.13 4.67
CA ALA A 198 -5.63 -11.81 4.66
C ALA A 198 -4.48 -10.86 5.08
N LEU A 199 -4.47 -9.63 4.55
CA LEU A 199 -3.47 -8.61 4.90
C LEU A 199 -3.57 -8.19 6.38
N GLY A 200 -4.78 -8.02 6.92
CA GLY A 200 -5.00 -7.70 8.32
C GLY A 200 -4.50 -8.80 9.26
N MET A 201 -4.72 -10.08 8.90
CA MET A 201 -4.16 -11.20 9.64
C MET A 201 -2.63 -11.26 9.55
N LEU A 202 -2.03 -11.03 8.37
CA LEU A 202 -0.57 -10.94 8.21
C LEU A 202 0.05 -9.84 9.08
N VAL A 203 -0.59 -8.66 9.16
CA VAL A 203 -0.17 -7.56 10.05
C VAL A 203 -0.23 -7.98 11.52
N ASN A 204 -1.32 -8.62 11.96
CA ASN A 204 -1.45 -9.03 13.36
C ASN A 204 -0.52 -10.19 13.72
N TYR A 205 -0.24 -11.11 12.80
CA TYR A 205 0.72 -12.19 12.97
C TYR A 205 2.17 -11.67 13.10
N ASP A 206 2.55 -10.68 12.29
CA ASP A 206 3.85 -9.99 12.38
C ASP A 206 4.07 -9.30 13.74
N ILE A 207 3.01 -8.76 14.36
CA ILE A 207 3.08 -8.00 15.62
C ILE A 207 2.92 -8.90 16.86
N TYR A 208 2.00 -9.87 16.81
CA TYR A 208 1.56 -10.64 17.99
C TYR A 208 1.79 -12.17 17.88
N GLY A 209 2.31 -12.64 16.74
CA GLY A 209 2.41 -14.07 16.44
C GLY A 209 1.05 -14.77 16.49
N GLU A 210 1.03 -16.01 17.00
CA GLU A 210 -0.18 -16.83 17.14
C GLU A 210 -1.14 -16.37 18.26
N ASN A 211 -0.84 -15.28 18.98
CA ASN A 211 -1.71 -14.77 20.04
C ASN A 211 -2.92 -14.00 19.49
N THR A 212 -3.86 -14.72 18.88
CA THR A 212 -5.15 -14.21 18.37
C THR A 212 -6.06 -13.61 19.47
N GLY A 213 -5.68 -13.75 20.74
CA GLY A 213 -6.24 -12.99 21.86
C GLY A 213 -5.99 -11.49 21.73
N SER A 214 -4.81 -11.09 21.22
CA SER A 214 -4.37 -9.70 21.06
C SER A 214 -4.70 -9.10 19.68
N TRP A 215 -5.15 -9.91 18.73
CA TRP A 215 -5.42 -9.48 17.37
C TRP A 215 -6.61 -8.51 17.31
N THR A 216 -6.46 -7.44 16.53
CA THR A 216 -7.49 -6.40 16.33
C THR A 216 -7.46 -5.86 14.90
N ALA A 217 -8.53 -5.18 14.48
CA ALA A 217 -8.60 -4.56 13.17
C ALA A 217 -7.39 -3.62 12.94
N PRO A 218 -6.86 -3.52 11.70
CA PRO A 218 -5.56 -2.91 11.46
C PRO A 218 -5.58 -1.41 11.76
N LYS A 219 -4.52 -0.94 12.42
CA LYS A 219 -4.41 0.42 12.96
C LYS A 219 -3.43 1.26 12.14
N THR A 220 -3.60 2.57 12.22
CA THR A 220 -2.73 3.57 11.60
C THR A 220 -2.07 4.46 12.64
N GLU A 221 -1.23 5.37 12.17
CA GLU A 221 -0.63 6.42 12.98
C GLU A 221 -1.67 7.33 13.68
N ARG A 222 -2.90 7.44 13.14
CA ARG A 222 -4.01 8.14 13.80
C ARG A 222 -4.52 7.41 15.05
N ASP A 223 -4.37 6.09 15.07
CA ASP A 223 -4.77 5.19 16.15
C ASP A 223 -3.62 4.93 17.14
N GLY A 224 -2.49 5.64 16.98
CA GLY A 224 -1.28 5.46 17.77
C GLY A 224 -0.42 4.26 17.38
N PHE A 225 -0.68 3.62 16.24
CA PHE A 225 0.15 2.53 15.72
C PHE A 225 1.32 3.06 14.90
N TRP A 226 2.51 2.55 15.19
CA TRP A 226 3.75 2.82 14.47
C TRP A 226 4.47 1.49 14.23
N GLU A 227 5.02 1.27 13.03
CA GLU A 227 5.87 0.11 12.79
C GLU A 227 7.07 0.15 13.74
N GLY A 228 7.37 -0.99 14.35
CA GLY A 228 8.47 -1.11 15.31
C GLY A 228 9.79 -0.71 14.67
N SER A 229 10.50 0.26 15.26
CA SER A 229 11.82 0.64 14.80
C SER A 229 12.87 -0.33 15.35
N GLY A 230 13.54 -1.06 14.46
CA GLY A 230 14.76 -1.79 14.81
C GLY A 230 15.86 -0.84 15.28
N SER A 231 16.85 -1.38 16.01
CA SER A 231 17.98 -0.60 16.57
C SER A 231 18.92 0.02 15.51
N SER A 232 18.69 -0.24 14.23
CA SER A 232 19.55 0.13 13.10
C SER A 232 19.07 1.38 12.36
N GLY A 233 19.71 2.52 12.67
CA GLY A 233 19.90 3.60 11.68
C GLY A 233 19.03 4.86 11.83
N SER A 234 19.36 5.72 12.79
CA SER A 234 18.92 7.13 12.82
C SER A 234 19.70 8.05 11.86
N GLY A 235 20.43 7.48 10.90
CA GLY A 235 21.33 8.18 9.98
C GLY A 235 20.96 7.96 8.51
N ARG A 236 21.38 8.90 7.66
CA ARG A 236 21.16 8.89 6.21
C ARG A 236 21.67 7.60 5.58
N PHE A 237 20.80 6.87 4.89
CA PHE A 237 21.14 5.60 4.26
C PHE A 237 22.07 5.82 3.06
N LYS A 238 23.08 4.97 2.93
CA LYS A 238 24.16 5.13 1.93
C LYS A 238 24.02 4.22 0.71
N GLY A 239 23.11 3.24 0.73
CA GLY A 239 22.92 2.32 -0.39
C GLY A 239 22.40 2.98 -1.66
N GLY A 240 22.43 2.25 -2.76
CA GLY A 240 22.02 2.75 -4.08
C GLY A 240 22.32 1.76 -5.21
N VAL A 241 22.44 2.28 -6.43
CA VAL A 241 22.89 1.53 -7.59
C VAL A 241 24.41 1.34 -7.48
N LEU A 242 24.88 0.11 -7.68
CA LEU A 242 26.31 -0.19 -7.61
C LEU A 242 27.08 0.53 -8.73
N SER A 243 28.20 1.15 -8.36
CA SER A 243 29.16 1.68 -9.34
C SER A 243 29.95 0.55 -9.99
N GLY A 244 30.47 0.80 -11.21
CA GLY A 244 31.32 -0.17 -11.92
C GLY A 244 30.61 -1.43 -12.43
N LEU A 245 29.27 -1.46 -12.47
CA LEU A 245 28.50 -2.51 -13.13
C LEU A 245 28.93 -2.61 -14.60
N LYS A 246 29.30 -3.82 -15.04
CA LYS A 246 29.65 -4.09 -16.43
C LYS A 246 28.37 -4.23 -17.26
N PRO A 247 28.26 -3.57 -18.42
CA PRO A 247 27.13 -3.78 -19.33
C PRO A 247 27.13 -5.21 -19.86
N ASP A 248 25.95 -5.84 -19.89
CA ASP A 248 25.68 -7.04 -20.67
C ASP A 248 25.40 -6.67 -22.13
N VAL A 249 24.71 -5.55 -22.36
CA VAL A 249 24.37 -5.04 -23.69
C VAL A 249 24.43 -3.51 -23.78
N THR A 250 24.55 -2.98 -24.99
CA THR A 250 24.61 -1.53 -25.26
C THR A 250 23.54 -1.03 -26.24
N VAL A 251 23.06 0.21 -26.02
CA VAL A 251 22.08 0.89 -26.87
C VAL A 251 22.61 2.27 -27.31
N CYS A 252 22.65 2.53 -28.62
CA CYS A 252 22.90 3.88 -29.15
C CYS A 252 22.25 4.12 -30.53
N LYS A 253 21.86 5.38 -30.78
CA LYS A 253 21.25 5.79 -32.06
C LYS A 253 22.23 5.68 -33.24
N GLU A 254 23.46 6.12 -33.03
CA GLU A 254 24.55 6.06 -34.01
C GLU A 254 25.28 4.71 -33.88
N GLY A 255 25.94 4.26 -34.95
CA GLY A 255 26.44 2.88 -35.05
C GLY A 255 27.51 2.51 -34.00
N GLY A 256 27.61 1.22 -33.69
CA GLY A 256 28.61 0.68 -32.75
C GLY A 256 28.06 0.23 -31.38
N CYS A 257 26.75 0.18 -31.22
CA CYS A 257 26.08 -0.58 -30.17
C CYS A 257 25.33 -1.77 -30.77
N GLU A 258 24.94 -2.73 -29.93
CA GLU A 258 24.21 -3.94 -30.34
C GLU A 258 22.74 -3.63 -30.68
N TYR A 259 22.13 -2.69 -29.95
CA TYR A 259 20.74 -2.28 -30.13
C TYR A 259 20.62 -0.79 -30.46
N LYS A 260 19.53 -0.42 -31.14
CA LYS A 260 19.21 0.97 -31.47
C LYS A 260 18.09 1.53 -30.61
N ALA A 261 17.15 0.68 -30.20
CA ALA A 261 16.08 1.03 -29.27
C ALA A 261 16.27 0.34 -27.91
N VAL A 262 15.84 1.01 -26.85
CA VAL A 262 15.90 0.50 -25.47
C VAL A 262 15.00 -0.73 -25.31
N GLN A 263 13.83 -0.74 -25.94
CA GLN A 263 12.93 -1.90 -25.90
C GLN A 263 13.56 -3.17 -26.51
N GLU A 264 14.40 -3.05 -27.54
CA GLU A 264 15.09 -4.21 -28.14
C GLU A 264 16.05 -4.87 -27.13
N ALA A 265 16.81 -4.05 -26.40
CA ALA A 265 17.71 -4.53 -25.35
C ALA A 265 16.94 -5.11 -24.14
N VAL A 266 15.78 -4.56 -23.79
CA VAL A 266 14.90 -5.15 -22.76
C VAL A 266 14.33 -6.50 -23.20
N ASN A 267 13.95 -6.64 -24.47
CA ASN A 267 13.45 -7.91 -25.00
C ASN A 267 14.51 -9.01 -24.95
N ALA A 268 15.78 -8.66 -25.16
CA ALA A 268 16.95 -9.54 -25.09
C ALA A 268 17.34 -9.96 -23.67
N ALA A 269 16.85 -9.29 -22.62
CA ALA A 269 17.11 -9.68 -21.24
C ALA A 269 16.54 -11.09 -20.95
N PRO A 270 17.25 -11.95 -20.18
CA PRO A 270 16.73 -13.25 -19.78
C PRO A 270 15.43 -13.15 -18.97
N GLU A 271 14.52 -14.10 -19.18
CA GLU A 271 13.32 -14.24 -18.36
C GLU A 271 13.63 -14.96 -17.05
N ASN A 272 13.01 -14.51 -15.97
CA ASN A 272 13.14 -15.06 -14.62
C ASN A 272 14.60 -15.21 -14.15
N GLY A 273 15.46 -14.24 -14.52
CA GLY A 273 16.87 -14.19 -14.10
C GLY A 273 17.01 -14.22 -12.58
N GLN A 274 17.39 -15.39 -12.05
CA GLN A 274 17.16 -15.74 -10.64
C GLN A 274 17.92 -14.85 -9.64
N THR A 275 19.12 -14.37 -9.99
CA THR A 275 19.94 -13.48 -9.13
C THR A 275 20.85 -12.51 -9.90
N ARG A 276 21.16 -12.76 -11.18
CA ARG A 276 22.05 -11.92 -11.97
C ARG A 276 21.32 -10.67 -12.49
N LYS A 277 21.94 -9.51 -12.30
CA LYS A 277 21.56 -8.24 -12.94
C LYS A 277 21.85 -8.29 -14.44
N PHE A 278 20.89 -7.89 -15.28
CA PHE A 278 21.09 -7.71 -16.72
C PHE A 278 21.23 -6.21 -17.02
N VAL A 279 22.44 -5.80 -17.38
CA VAL A 279 22.84 -4.39 -17.42
C VAL A 279 22.80 -3.86 -18.85
N ILE A 280 21.87 -2.93 -19.10
CA ILE A 280 21.68 -2.23 -20.37
C ILE A 280 22.31 -0.84 -20.24
N TRP A 281 23.41 -0.61 -20.96
CA TRP A 281 24.02 0.73 -21.04
C TRP A 281 23.46 1.50 -22.23
N ILE A 282 22.65 2.52 -21.93
CA ILE A 282 21.95 3.39 -22.87
C ILE A 282 22.76 4.68 -22.98
N LYS A 283 23.51 4.83 -24.07
CA LYS A 283 24.40 5.98 -24.26
C LYS A 283 23.60 7.30 -24.42
N ALA A 284 24.30 8.43 -24.39
CA ALA A 284 23.70 9.74 -24.60
C ALA A 284 22.89 9.80 -25.90
N GLY A 285 21.67 10.34 -25.82
CA GLY A 285 20.70 10.38 -26.91
C GLY A 285 19.27 10.60 -26.42
N LEU A 286 18.39 11.01 -27.34
CA LEU A 286 16.96 11.22 -27.11
C LEU A 286 16.15 10.08 -27.73
N TYR A 287 15.73 9.10 -26.92
CA TYR A 287 15.03 7.89 -27.35
C TYR A 287 13.52 8.11 -27.31
N GLU A 288 12.92 8.34 -28.47
CA GLU A 288 11.47 8.55 -28.65
C GLU A 288 10.77 7.19 -28.77
N GLU A 289 10.59 6.51 -27.63
CA GLU A 289 10.01 5.17 -27.58
C GLU A 289 9.24 4.90 -26.27
N LYS A 290 8.26 3.99 -26.36
CA LYS A 290 7.51 3.49 -25.20
C LYS A 290 8.16 2.19 -24.71
N VAL A 291 8.77 2.24 -23.53
CA VAL A 291 9.53 1.10 -22.98
C VAL A 291 8.71 0.37 -21.91
N ARG A 292 8.71 -0.96 -21.95
CA ARG A 292 8.09 -1.86 -20.98
C ARG A 292 9.09 -2.94 -20.55
N VAL A 293 9.35 -3.00 -19.25
CA VAL A 293 10.07 -4.10 -18.59
C VAL A 293 9.01 -4.98 -17.93
N PRO A 294 8.53 -6.05 -18.60
CA PRO A 294 7.42 -6.86 -18.10
C PRO A 294 7.85 -7.72 -16.91
N LEU A 295 6.87 -8.36 -16.27
CA LEU A 295 7.01 -9.07 -14.99
C LEU A 295 8.11 -10.13 -14.99
N GLU A 296 8.33 -10.79 -16.13
CA GLU A 296 9.28 -11.86 -16.34
C GLU A 296 10.73 -11.35 -16.44
N LYS A 297 10.95 -10.08 -16.82
CA LYS A 297 12.29 -9.49 -17.01
C LYS A 297 12.82 -8.90 -15.71
N LYS A 298 13.13 -9.77 -14.75
CA LYS A 298 13.67 -9.40 -13.42
C LYS A 298 15.12 -8.91 -13.49
N ASN A 299 15.53 -8.13 -12.49
CA ASN A 299 16.89 -7.63 -12.27
C ASN A 299 17.48 -6.84 -13.46
N VAL A 300 16.63 -6.21 -14.29
CA VAL A 300 17.06 -5.33 -15.39
C VAL A 300 17.60 -4.01 -14.82
N VAL A 301 18.77 -3.59 -15.31
CA VAL A 301 19.44 -2.36 -14.89
C VAL A 301 19.62 -1.43 -16.09
N PHE A 302 19.09 -0.21 -16.02
CA PHE A 302 19.35 0.85 -17.00
C PHE A 302 20.48 1.75 -16.50
N LEU A 303 21.58 1.83 -17.23
CA LEU A 303 22.64 2.81 -17.00
C LEU A 303 22.66 3.83 -18.14
N GLY A 304 22.57 5.11 -17.82
CA GLY A 304 22.71 6.21 -18.78
C GLY A 304 23.99 7.02 -18.57
N ASP A 305 24.35 7.84 -19.56
CA ASP A 305 25.56 8.70 -19.53
C ASP A 305 25.37 9.97 -18.67
N GLY A 306 24.19 10.15 -18.07
CA GLY A 306 23.82 11.22 -17.14
C GLY A 306 22.43 11.79 -17.39
N MET A 307 21.79 12.31 -16.33
CA MET A 307 20.54 13.09 -16.43
C MET A 307 20.69 14.20 -17.48
N GLY A 308 19.69 14.33 -18.34
CA GLY A 308 19.66 15.27 -19.47
C GLY A 308 20.54 14.90 -20.66
N LYS A 309 21.35 13.83 -20.58
CA LYS A 309 22.15 13.30 -21.71
C LYS A 309 21.53 12.05 -22.31
N THR A 310 21.17 11.08 -21.48
CA THR A 310 20.37 9.92 -21.89
C THR A 310 18.93 10.20 -21.50
N VAL A 311 18.03 10.34 -22.49
CA VAL A 311 16.63 10.72 -22.28
C VAL A 311 15.73 9.74 -23.01
N ILE A 312 14.79 9.09 -22.32
CA ILE A 312 13.69 8.34 -22.94
C ILE A 312 12.43 9.19 -22.85
N THR A 313 11.79 9.47 -23.98
CA THR A 313 10.69 10.44 -24.10
C THR A 313 9.49 9.90 -24.86
N GLY A 314 8.31 10.42 -24.53
CA GLY A 314 7.02 10.06 -25.12
C GLY A 314 5.97 11.14 -24.85
N SER A 315 4.76 10.99 -25.39
CA SER A 315 3.71 12.03 -25.29
C SER A 315 2.29 11.46 -25.12
N LEU A 316 2.17 10.21 -24.67
CA LEU A 316 0.86 9.61 -24.41
C LEU A 316 0.18 10.29 -23.23
N ASN A 317 -1.13 10.47 -23.33
CA ASN A 317 -1.97 11.14 -22.34
C ASN A 317 -3.40 10.60 -22.43
N VAL A 318 -4.21 10.82 -21.39
CA VAL A 318 -5.60 10.33 -21.30
C VAL A 318 -6.60 11.05 -22.21
N GLY A 319 -6.20 12.12 -22.89
CA GLY A 319 -7.00 12.77 -23.93
C GLY A 319 -7.12 11.93 -25.22
N LEU A 320 -6.30 10.90 -25.36
CA LEU A 320 -6.32 9.96 -26.48
C LEU A 320 -7.35 8.84 -26.24
N MET A 321 -8.13 8.50 -27.27
CA MET A 321 -9.16 7.45 -27.16
C MET A 321 -8.55 6.11 -26.73
N GLY A 322 -9.19 5.43 -25.77
CA GLY A 322 -8.75 4.13 -25.25
C GLY A 322 -7.55 4.18 -24.29
N VAL A 323 -6.90 5.33 -24.08
CA VAL A 323 -5.68 5.42 -23.25
C VAL A 323 -6.03 5.74 -21.79
N THR A 324 -5.76 4.79 -20.89
CA THR A 324 -5.83 5.01 -19.44
C THR A 324 -4.55 5.65 -18.89
N THR A 325 -4.61 6.30 -17.72
CA THR A 325 -3.41 6.88 -17.05
C THR A 325 -2.27 5.87 -16.95
N TYR A 326 -2.60 4.62 -16.61
CA TYR A 326 -1.65 3.50 -16.47
C TYR A 326 -0.86 3.20 -17.76
N GLU A 327 -1.47 3.41 -18.92
CA GLU A 327 -0.88 3.17 -20.25
C GLU A 327 -0.07 4.36 -20.77
N THR A 328 -0.32 5.58 -20.26
CA THR A 328 0.38 6.82 -20.67
C THR A 328 1.88 6.80 -20.38
N ALA A 329 2.33 5.96 -19.44
CA ALA A 329 3.72 5.88 -19.01
C ALA A 329 4.68 5.73 -20.19
N THR A 330 5.60 6.68 -20.38
CA THR A 330 6.69 6.55 -21.37
C THR A 330 7.49 5.29 -21.08
N VAL A 331 7.97 5.15 -19.83
CA VAL A 331 8.59 3.92 -19.33
C VAL A 331 7.72 3.30 -18.23
N GLY A 332 7.43 2.00 -18.35
CA GLY A 332 6.71 1.23 -17.34
C GLY A 332 7.49 -0.03 -16.95
N VAL A 333 7.77 -0.22 -15.66
CA VAL A 333 8.54 -1.36 -15.15
C VAL A 333 7.74 -2.20 -14.18
N VAL A 334 7.78 -3.52 -14.34
CA VAL A 334 7.01 -4.51 -13.57
C VAL A 334 7.91 -5.63 -13.04
N GLY A 335 8.92 -6.04 -13.82
CA GLY A 335 9.89 -7.06 -13.39
C GLY A 335 10.71 -6.62 -12.17
N ASP A 336 10.67 -7.43 -11.11
CA ASP A 336 11.27 -7.13 -9.80
C ASP A 336 12.78 -6.86 -9.86
N GLY A 337 13.28 -6.06 -8.90
CA GLY A 337 14.69 -5.71 -8.79
C GLY A 337 15.18 -4.75 -9.88
N PHE A 338 14.27 -4.00 -10.52
CA PHE A 338 14.63 -3.00 -11.51
C PHE A 338 15.55 -1.93 -10.91
N MET A 339 16.60 -1.57 -11.65
CA MET A 339 17.48 -0.46 -11.26
C MET A 339 17.67 0.53 -12.40
N ALA A 340 17.80 1.81 -12.07
CA ALA A 340 18.15 2.84 -13.06
C ALA A 340 19.11 3.87 -12.47
N SER A 341 20.12 4.28 -13.25
CA SER A 341 20.97 5.43 -12.92
C SER A 341 21.41 6.24 -14.12
N GLY A 342 21.51 7.56 -13.96
CA GLY A 342 22.07 8.46 -14.97
C GLY A 342 21.16 8.67 -16.19
N ILE A 343 19.84 8.62 -16.02
CA ILE A 343 18.87 8.68 -17.12
C ILE A 343 17.70 9.61 -16.81
N THR A 344 17.17 10.28 -17.83
CA THR A 344 15.93 11.07 -17.77
C THR A 344 14.77 10.29 -18.40
N PHE A 345 13.67 10.15 -17.66
CA PHE A 345 12.38 9.67 -18.17
C PHE A 345 11.45 10.88 -18.36
N GLN A 346 10.85 11.02 -19.54
CA GLN A 346 10.10 12.22 -19.91
C GLN A 346 8.75 11.89 -20.56
N ASN A 347 7.72 12.67 -20.21
CA ASN A 347 6.50 12.79 -20.98
C ASN A 347 6.28 14.26 -21.39
N ILE A 348 6.22 14.53 -22.69
CA ILE A 348 6.09 15.88 -23.28
C ILE A 348 4.66 16.22 -23.72
N ALA A 349 3.64 15.47 -23.30
CA ALA A 349 2.24 15.77 -23.65
C ALA A 349 1.80 17.18 -23.20
N GLY A 350 2.39 17.70 -22.12
CA GLY A 350 2.26 19.09 -21.71
C GLY A 350 1.10 19.39 -20.75
N PRO A 351 0.93 20.67 -20.38
CA PRO A 351 0.01 21.10 -19.32
C PRO A 351 -1.48 20.82 -19.58
N ASP A 352 -1.91 20.95 -20.84
CA ASP A 352 -3.32 20.82 -21.22
C ASP A 352 -3.73 19.37 -21.55
N ALA A 353 -2.80 18.41 -21.50
CA ALA A 353 -3.04 17.01 -21.81
C ALA A 353 -3.63 16.18 -20.65
N HIS A 354 -3.82 16.81 -19.48
CA HIS A 354 -4.16 16.14 -18.22
C HIS A 354 -3.12 15.06 -17.86
N GLN A 355 -3.56 13.89 -17.37
CA GLN A 355 -2.67 12.82 -16.91
C GLN A 355 -1.75 12.31 -18.03
N ALA A 356 -0.43 12.40 -17.81
CA ALA A 356 0.59 12.00 -18.78
C ALA A 356 1.88 11.53 -18.05
N VAL A 357 1.96 10.22 -17.78
CA VAL A 357 3.02 9.62 -16.96
C VAL A 357 4.35 9.53 -17.71
N ALA A 358 5.44 9.95 -17.07
CA ALA A 358 6.81 9.76 -17.58
C ALA A 358 7.38 8.39 -17.19
N PHE A 359 7.21 8.00 -15.92
CA PHE A 359 7.67 6.71 -15.40
C PHE A 359 6.62 6.09 -14.49
N ARG A 360 6.35 4.79 -14.70
CA ARG A 360 5.55 3.94 -13.81
C ARG A 360 6.41 2.80 -13.27
N SER A 361 6.39 2.56 -11.96
CA SER A 361 6.98 1.36 -11.36
C SER A 361 5.99 0.54 -10.54
N ASP A 362 5.96 -0.74 -10.89
CA ASP A 362 5.29 -1.88 -10.27
C ASP A 362 6.31 -2.99 -9.91
N SER A 363 7.60 -2.67 -10.00
CA SER A 363 8.71 -3.56 -9.64
C SER A 363 8.96 -3.47 -8.14
N ASP A 364 8.86 -4.58 -7.42
CA ASP A 364 9.33 -4.63 -6.04
C ASP A 364 10.85 -4.49 -6.00
N LEU A 365 11.38 -3.98 -4.89
CA LEU A 365 12.82 -3.78 -4.68
C LEU A 365 13.47 -2.87 -5.74
N SER A 366 12.73 -1.87 -6.24
CA SER A 366 13.23 -0.90 -7.24
C SER A 366 14.29 0.04 -6.65
N VAL A 367 15.43 0.23 -7.33
CA VAL A 367 16.46 1.23 -6.95
C VAL A 367 16.72 2.21 -8.09
N VAL A 368 16.30 3.47 -7.93
CA VAL A 368 16.48 4.52 -8.94
C VAL A 368 17.32 5.66 -8.35
N GLU A 369 18.52 5.88 -8.89
CA GLU A 369 19.50 6.81 -8.33
C GLU A 369 20.11 7.74 -9.38
N ASN A 370 20.21 9.05 -9.12
CA ASN A 370 20.70 10.04 -10.08
C ASN A 370 19.91 10.01 -11.41
N CYS A 371 18.57 9.91 -11.31
CA CYS A 371 17.65 9.93 -12.45
C CYS A 371 16.77 11.16 -12.41
N GLU A 372 16.23 11.51 -13.58
CA GLU A 372 15.30 12.62 -13.73
C GLU A 372 13.94 12.14 -14.26
N PHE A 373 12.88 12.78 -13.79
CA PHE A 373 11.50 12.56 -14.23
C PHE A 373 10.91 13.91 -14.63
N ILE A 374 10.56 14.07 -15.91
CA ILE A 374 9.98 15.31 -16.45
C ILE A 374 8.56 15.04 -16.95
N GLY A 375 7.58 15.76 -16.42
CA GLY A 375 6.23 15.81 -16.96
C GLY A 375 5.45 17.01 -16.45
N ASN A 376 4.13 16.91 -16.52
CA ASN A 376 3.19 17.88 -15.99
C ASN A 376 2.33 17.22 -14.89
N GLN A 377 1.10 16.84 -15.22
CA GLN A 377 0.22 16.12 -14.31
C GLN A 377 0.56 14.61 -14.32
N ASP A 378 0.54 13.96 -13.15
CA ASP A 378 0.77 12.53 -12.97
C ASP A 378 2.18 12.05 -13.46
N THR A 379 3.24 12.85 -13.28
CA THR A 379 4.58 12.57 -13.85
C THR A 379 5.19 11.22 -13.42
N LEU A 380 5.22 10.94 -12.11
CA LEU A 380 5.79 9.73 -11.53
C LEU A 380 4.68 8.89 -10.88
N TYR A 381 4.37 7.75 -11.50
CA TYR A 381 3.44 6.76 -10.97
C TYR A 381 4.22 5.70 -10.19
N ALA A 382 4.48 6.00 -8.91
CA ALA A 382 5.04 5.05 -7.96
C ALA A 382 3.94 4.08 -7.50
N HIS A 383 3.58 3.15 -8.39
CA HIS A 383 2.30 2.45 -8.41
C HIS A 383 2.07 1.52 -7.22
N ALA A 384 2.96 0.54 -7.02
CA ALA A 384 2.85 -0.48 -5.97
C ALA A 384 4.24 -0.91 -5.45
N LEU A 385 4.27 -1.71 -4.38
CA LEU A 385 5.48 -2.40 -3.86
C LEU A 385 6.58 -1.45 -3.34
N ARG A 386 7.79 -1.96 -3.03
CA ARG A 386 8.87 -1.17 -2.39
C ARG A 386 9.78 -0.52 -3.42
N GLN A 387 10.03 0.78 -3.26
CA GLN A 387 10.81 1.57 -4.21
C GLN A 387 11.71 2.58 -3.48
N TYR A 388 12.96 2.71 -3.92
CA TYR A 388 13.92 3.67 -3.40
C TYR A 388 14.38 4.62 -4.51
N TYR A 389 14.17 5.92 -4.30
CA TYR A 389 14.55 7.00 -5.19
C TYR A 389 15.61 7.87 -4.50
N LYS A 390 16.81 7.99 -5.06
CA LYS A 390 17.94 8.67 -4.41
C LYS A 390 18.60 9.70 -5.32
N SER A 391 18.82 10.92 -4.83
CA SER A 391 19.48 12.00 -5.61
C SER A 391 18.80 12.29 -6.96
N CYS A 392 17.48 12.08 -7.05
CA CYS A 392 16.72 12.24 -8.28
C CYS A 392 16.15 13.66 -8.44
N ARG A 393 15.90 14.09 -9.69
CA ARG A 393 15.14 15.31 -10.01
C ARG A 393 13.75 14.94 -10.48
N ILE A 394 12.69 15.34 -9.79
CA ILE A 394 11.30 15.03 -10.14
C ILE A 394 10.57 16.34 -10.41
N GLN A 395 10.09 16.54 -11.64
CA GLN A 395 9.43 17.76 -12.08
C GLN A 395 8.00 17.50 -12.57
N GLY A 396 7.02 18.23 -12.01
CA GLY A 396 5.61 18.18 -12.45
C GLY A 396 4.75 19.24 -11.77
N ASN A 397 3.42 19.10 -11.77
CA ASN A 397 2.51 20.11 -11.21
C ASN A 397 1.34 19.56 -10.35
N VAL A 398 0.47 18.72 -10.93
CA VAL A 398 -0.68 18.14 -10.26
C VAL A 398 -0.41 16.67 -10.02
N ASP A 399 -0.49 16.25 -8.76
CA ASP A 399 -0.40 14.84 -8.35
C ASP A 399 0.84 14.14 -8.92
N PHE A 400 1.93 14.90 -9.11
CA PHE A 400 3.01 14.47 -9.99
C PHE A 400 3.92 13.40 -9.36
N ILE A 401 3.70 13.07 -8.08
CA ILE A 401 4.14 11.84 -7.43
C ILE A 401 2.90 11.15 -6.84
N PHE A 402 2.44 10.06 -7.44
CA PHE A 402 1.19 9.39 -7.07
C PHE A 402 1.28 7.86 -7.20
N GLY A 403 0.29 7.18 -6.63
CA GLY A 403 0.24 5.72 -6.53
C GLY A 403 0.16 5.23 -5.08
N ASN A 404 0.30 3.92 -4.89
CA ASN A 404 0.14 3.24 -3.60
C ASN A 404 1.33 2.29 -3.31
N SER A 405 2.54 2.67 -3.71
CA SER A 405 3.78 2.01 -3.31
C SER A 405 4.19 2.36 -1.87
N ALA A 406 5.12 1.59 -1.32
CA ALA A 406 6.00 2.02 -0.24
C ALA A 406 7.25 2.66 -0.88
N SER A 407 7.19 3.96 -1.17
CA SER A 407 8.28 4.68 -1.82
C SER A 407 9.02 5.59 -0.85
N PHE A 408 10.34 5.52 -0.91
CA PHE A 408 11.25 6.34 -0.13
C PHE A 408 12.09 7.21 -1.07
N PHE A 409 11.95 8.53 -0.93
CA PHE A 409 12.67 9.55 -1.68
C PHE A 409 13.72 10.17 -0.78
N GLN A 410 15.00 9.96 -1.09
CA GLN A 410 16.12 10.49 -0.32
C GLN A 410 16.92 11.46 -1.18
N ASP A 411 17.25 12.65 -0.66
CA ASP A 411 18.16 13.61 -1.31
C ASP A 411 17.65 14.12 -2.67
N CYS A 412 16.34 14.04 -2.93
CA CYS A 412 15.74 14.39 -4.20
C CYS A 412 15.40 15.89 -4.31
N ASN A 413 15.49 16.42 -5.53
CA ASN A 413 14.98 17.74 -5.90
C ASN A 413 13.58 17.60 -6.50
N ILE A 414 12.57 18.09 -5.79
CA ILE A 414 11.16 18.02 -6.13
C ILE A 414 10.73 19.41 -6.64
N LEU A 415 10.47 19.52 -7.95
CA LEU A 415 10.35 20.79 -8.66
C LEU A 415 8.97 20.99 -9.26
N ILE A 416 8.26 22.01 -8.80
CA ILE A 416 6.96 22.39 -9.34
C ILE A 416 7.15 23.18 -10.64
N ALA A 417 6.58 22.67 -11.73
CA ALA A 417 6.54 23.32 -13.05
C ALA A 417 5.20 24.03 -13.28
N PRO A 418 5.10 24.91 -14.29
CA PRO A 418 3.82 25.49 -14.70
C PRO A 418 2.76 24.43 -15.03
N ARG A 419 1.52 24.69 -14.62
CA ARG A 419 0.36 23.81 -14.75
C ARG A 419 -0.45 24.02 -16.01
N GLN A 420 -0.55 25.25 -16.51
CA GLN A 420 -1.42 25.61 -17.64
C GLN A 420 -0.69 26.47 -18.67
N LEU A 421 -1.18 26.53 -19.92
CA LEU A 421 -0.58 27.39 -20.98
C LEU A 421 -0.54 28.89 -20.65
N ARG A 422 -1.33 29.34 -19.66
CA ARG A 422 -1.43 30.73 -19.21
C ARG A 422 -1.21 30.84 -17.70
N PRO A 423 0.01 30.55 -17.21
CA PRO A 423 0.28 30.44 -15.78
C PRO A 423 0.14 31.78 -15.04
N GLU A 424 0.19 32.92 -15.72
CA GLU A 424 0.08 34.26 -15.15
C GLU A 424 -1.28 34.57 -14.48
N LYS A 425 -2.25 33.66 -14.65
CA LYS A 425 -3.58 33.66 -14.01
C LYS A 425 -3.61 32.94 -12.66
N GLY A 426 -2.53 32.24 -12.30
CA GLY A 426 -2.44 31.43 -11.09
C GLY A 426 -2.88 29.99 -11.27
N GLU A 427 -2.39 29.16 -10.37
CA GLU A 427 -2.41 27.69 -10.47
C GLU A 427 -2.57 27.10 -9.07
N THR A 428 -3.15 25.90 -8.98
CA THR A 428 -3.20 25.11 -7.75
C THR A 428 -2.55 23.75 -8.02
N ASN A 429 -1.47 23.47 -7.31
CA ASN A 429 -0.59 22.32 -7.52
C ASN A 429 -0.48 21.49 -6.24
N ALA A 430 -0.35 20.17 -6.38
CA ALA A 430 -0.16 19.24 -5.28
C ALA A 430 1.02 18.33 -5.63
N VAL A 431 2.02 18.28 -4.76
CA VAL A 431 3.23 17.46 -4.99
C VAL A 431 2.88 15.99 -4.98
N THR A 432 2.13 15.52 -3.96
CA THR A 432 1.75 14.11 -3.85
C THR A 432 0.25 13.83 -3.91
N ALA A 433 -0.08 12.62 -4.37
CA ALA A 433 -1.41 12.03 -4.27
C ALA A 433 -1.33 10.54 -3.89
N HIS A 434 -0.99 10.25 -2.62
CA HIS A 434 -0.82 8.87 -2.16
C HIS A 434 -2.17 8.13 -2.05
N GLY A 435 -2.17 6.88 -2.52
CA GLY A 435 -3.36 6.08 -2.81
C GLY A 435 -3.65 4.92 -1.86
N ARG A 436 -3.26 4.97 -0.58
CA ARG A 436 -3.58 3.89 0.38
C ARG A 436 -5.09 3.70 0.57
N ILE A 437 -5.60 2.50 0.29
CA ILE A 437 -7.02 2.14 0.36
C ILE A 437 -7.39 1.37 1.63
N ASP A 438 -6.41 0.82 2.35
CA ASP A 438 -6.64 0.02 3.55
C ASP A 438 -5.59 0.32 4.63
N PRO A 439 -5.96 0.42 5.92
CA PRO A 439 -5.02 0.73 7.01
C PRO A 439 -3.93 -0.34 7.18
N ALA A 440 -4.16 -1.58 6.77
CA ALA A 440 -3.20 -2.67 6.87
C ALA A 440 -2.05 -2.57 5.85
N GLN A 441 -2.23 -1.79 4.78
CA GLN A 441 -1.19 -1.60 3.77
C GLN A 441 0.02 -0.87 4.35
N SER A 442 1.20 -1.47 4.21
CA SER A 442 2.50 -0.91 4.62
C SER A 442 3.01 0.20 3.68
N THR A 443 2.14 0.75 2.83
CA THR A 443 2.46 1.68 1.74
C THR A 443 2.41 3.15 2.19
N GLY A 444 3.08 4.03 1.46
CA GLY A 444 3.21 5.45 1.80
C GLY A 444 4.38 6.10 1.06
N PHE A 445 4.41 7.43 1.04
CA PHE A 445 5.54 8.19 0.52
C PHE A 445 6.34 8.82 1.67
N VAL A 446 7.64 8.53 1.75
CA VAL A 446 8.58 9.15 2.68
C VAL A 446 9.53 10.03 1.89
N PHE A 447 9.61 11.32 2.21
CA PHE A 447 10.61 12.24 1.69
C PHE A 447 11.59 12.56 2.81
N GLN A 448 12.88 12.26 2.61
CA GLN A 448 13.95 12.53 3.58
C GLN A 448 15.05 13.38 2.95
N ASN A 449 15.39 14.50 3.58
CA ASN A 449 16.45 15.41 3.13
C ASN A 449 16.26 15.89 1.66
N CYS A 450 15.01 16.04 1.23
CA CYS A 450 14.64 16.52 -0.11
C CYS A 450 14.50 18.05 -0.13
N LEU A 451 14.72 18.65 -1.31
CA LEU A 451 14.35 20.04 -1.60
C LEU A 451 13.00 20.06 -2.32
N ILE A 452 12.06 20.88 -1.83
CA ILE A 452 10.77 21.12 -2.48
C ILE A 452 10.75 22.59 -2.91
N ASN A 453 10.84 22.82 -4.22
CA ASN A 453 10.92 24.15 -4.84
C ASN A 453 10.12 24.20 -6.17
N GLY A 454 10.15 25.33 -6.87
CA GLY A 454 9.69 25.42 -8.27
C GLY A 454 10.84 25.25 -9.27
N THR A 455 10.51 25.01 -10.54
CA THR A 455 11.45 25.28 -11.64
C THR A 455 11.77 26.78 -11.68
N GLU A 456 12.89 27.18 -12.29
CA GLU A 456 13.25 28.61 -12.43
C GLU A 456 12.11 29.43 -13.07
N SER A 457 11.50 28.90 -14.13
CA SER A 457 10.33 29.50 -14.79
C SER A 457 9.11 29.60 -13.87
N TYR A 458 8.85 28.61 -13.02
CA TYR A 458 7.76 28.66 -12.05
C TYR A 458 8.03 29.66 -10.93
N MET A 459 9.28 29.74 -10.44
CA MET A 459 9.65 30.68 -9.38
C MET A 459 9.56 32.13 -9.84
N ALA A 460 9.91 32.42 -11.10
CA ALA A 460 9.68 33.74 -11.70
C ALA A 460 8.18 34.14 -11.70
N LEU A 461 7.28 33.21 -12.01
CA LEU A 461 5.83 33.42 -11.96
C LEU A 461 5.34 33.59 -10.52
N TYR A 462 5.79 32.73 -9.60
CA TYR A 462 5.46 32.79 -8.19
C TYR A 462 5.87 34.13 -7.56
N TYR A 463 7.11 34.59 -7.74
CA TYR A 463 7.56 35.86 -7.15
C TYR A 463 6.83 37.09 -7.74
N ASN A 464 6.43 37.03 -9.02
CA ASN A 464 5.63 38.08 -9.64
C ASN A 464 4.20 38.16 -9.06
N LYS A 465 3.55 37.03 -8.76
CA LYS A 465 2.16 36.99 -8.23
C LYS A 465 1.92 35.87 -7.21
N PRO A 466 2.55 35.89 -6.01
CA PRO A 466 2.55 34.73 -5.11
C PRO A 466 1.16 34.35 -4.59
N LYS A 467 0.21 35.31 -4.54
CA LYS A 467 -1.17 35.08 -4.07
C LYS A 467 -2.00 34.15 -4.96
N VAL A 468 -1.65 33.99 -6.24
CA VAL A 468 -2.41 33.17 -7.20
C VAL A 468 -1.75 31.82 -7.51
N HIS A 469 -0.49 31.63 -7.12
CA HIS A 469 0.27 30.39 -7.28
C HIS A 469 0.28 29.61 -5.96
N LYS A 470 -0.63 28.62 -5.84
CA LYS A 470 -0.85 27.86 -4.60
C LYS A 470 -0.30 26.45 -4.73
N ASN A 471 0.71 26.13 -3.92
CA ASN A 471 1.32 24.80 -3.91
C ASN A 471 1.09 24.12 -2.57
N PHE A 472 0.88 22.81 -2.62
CA PHE A 472 0.59 21.96 -1.47
C PHE A 472 1.48 20.71 -1.52
N LEU A 473 1.88 20.23 -0.33
CA LEU A 473 2.68 19.02 -0.14
C LEU A 473 1.96 17.76 -0.66
N GLY A 474 0.63 17.74 -0.63
CA GLY A 474 -0.17 16.67 -1.23
C GLY A 474 -1.67 16.77 -0.97
N ARG A 475 -2.42 15.81 -1.53
CA ARG A 475 -3.87 15.63 -1.33
C ARG A 475 -4.30 14.15 -1.31
N PRO A 476 -5.30 13.76 -0.50
CA PRO A 476 -5.59 12.35 -0.24
C PRO A 476 -6.41 11.70 -1.35
N TRP A 477 -5.73 11.07 -2.33
CA TRP A 477 -6.40 10.36 -3.42
C TRP A 477 -7.30 9.20 -2.93
N LYS A 478 -6.95 8.59 -1.80
CA LYS A 478 -7.69 7.49 -1.15
C LYS A 478 -7.77 7.70 0.37
N GLU A 479 -8.66 6.95 1.01
CA GLU A 479 -9.10 7.15 2.40
C GLU A 479 -7.97 7.13 3.44
N TYR A 480 -6.95 6.29 3.27
CA TYR A 480 -5.86 6.11 4.23
C TYR A 480 -4.53 6.74 3.79
N SER A 481 -4.58 7.68 2.83
CA SER A 481 -3.42 8.34 2.20
C SER A 481 -2.31 8.66 3.20
N ARG A 482 -1.07 8.28 2.87
CA ARG A 482 0.08 8.43 3.77
C ARG A 482 1.26 9.10 3.06
N THR A 483 1.71 10.23 3.60
CA THR A 483 2.86 10.98 3.06
C THR A 483 3.56 11.71 4.19
N VAL A 484 4.89 11.65 4.24
CA VAL A 484 5.69 12.35 5.25
C VAL A 484 6.89 13.09 4.67
N PHE A 485 7.21 14.25 5.24
CA PHE A 485 8.38 15.06 4.90
C PHE A 485 9.26 15.23 6.14
N ILE A 486 10.50 14.72 6.06
CA ILE A 486 11.45 14.58 7.17
C ILE A 486 12.75 15.28 6.80
N ASP A 487 13.20 16.22 7.63
CA ASP A 487 14.43 17.01 7.44
C ASP A 487 14.52 17.66 6.03
N CYS A 488 13.38 17.96 5.39
CA CYS A 488 13.32 18.52 4.04
C CYS A 488 13.40 20.05 4.04
N THR A 489 13.91 20.63 2.95
CA THR A 489 13.83 22.09 2.71
C THR A 489 12.55 22.40 1.92
N LEU A 490 11.62 23.10 2.54
CA LEU A 490 10.36 23.55 1.95
C LEU A 490 10.49 25.04 1.61
N GLU A 491 10.56 25.36 0.32
CA GLU A 491 10.73 26.74 -0.13
C GLU A 491 9.44 27.58 -0.02
N ALA A 492 9.58 28.90 -0.20
CA ALA A 492 8.51 29.89 0.01
C ALA A 492 7.21 29.62 -0.79
N LEU A 493 7.28 28.85 -1.87
CA LEU A 493 6.12 28.53 -2.71
C LEU A 493 5.06 27.63 -2.05
N ILE A 494 5.40 26.95 -0.95
CA ILE A 494 4.47 26.07 -0.23
C ILE A 494 3.48 26.91 0.60
N SER A 495 2.19 26.68 0.36
CA SER A 495 1.10 27.37 1.05
C SER A 495 1.13 27.10 2.55
N ALA A 496 0.82 28.10 3.38
CA ALA A 496 0.83 27.96 4.85
C ALA A 496 0.02 26.75 5.35
N ASN A 497 -1.15 26.49 4.74
CA ASN A 497 -2.01 25.32 4.95
C ASN A 497 -1.27 23.97 4.82
N GLY A 498 -0.20 23.90 4.04
CA GLY A 498 0.60 22.72 3.72
C GLY A 498 -0.08 21.73 2.79
N TRP A 499 -1.31 21.33 3.11
CA TRP A 499 -2.01 20.21 2.49
C TRP A 499 -3.37 20.63 1.92
N LEU A 500 -3.83 19.94 0.88
CA LEU A 500 -5.07 20.25 0.16
C LEU A 500 -6.10 19.11 0.36
N PRO A 501 -7.36 19.39 0.71
CA PRO A 501 -8.41 18.36 0.72
C PRO A 501 -8.63 17.78 -0.69
N TRP A 502 -9.00 16.50 -0.77
CA TRP A 502 -9.40 15.90 -2.05
C TRP A 502 -10.80 16.35 -2.47
N SER A 503 -11.78 16.19 -1.58
CA SER A 503 -13.14 16.72 -1.72
C SER A 503 -13.85 16.71 -0.36
N GLY A 504 -14.29 17.88 0.12
CA GLY A 504 -14.89 18.03 1.45
C GLY A 504 -14.02 17.40 2.56
N ASP A 505 -14.67 16.66 3.45
CA ASP A 505 -14.03 15.99 4.59
C ASP A 505 -13.51 14.56 4.27
N PHE A 506 -13.48 14.16 3.00
CA PHE A 506 -12.99 12.84 2.60
C PHE A 506 -11.55 12.61 3.09
N ALA A 507 -11.29 11.43 3.65
CA ALA A 507 -10.01 10.98 4.21
C ALA A 507 -9.44 11.79 5.39
N LEU A 508 -9.98 12.97 5.75
CA LEU A 508 -9.32 13.89 6.69
C LEU A 508 -9.13 13.32 8.12
N LYS A 509 -9.92 12.31 8.49
CA LYS A 509 -9.84 11.61 9.78
C LYS A 509 -8.91 10.38 9.78
N THR A 510 -8.59 9.86 8.60
CA THR A 510 -7.96 8.54 8.39
C THR A 510 -6.62 8.60 7.67
N LEU A 511 -6.36 9.67 6.90
CA LEU A 511 -5.06 9.95 6.30
C LEU A 511 -3.99 10.24 7.38
N TYR A 512 -2.72 10.00 7.05
CA TYR A 512 -1.58 10.46 7.85
C TYR A 512 -0.60 11.28 7.01
N TYR A 513 -0.65 12.61 7.21
CA TYR A 513 0.25 13.59 6.58
C TYR A 513 1.14 14.24 7.63
N GLY A 514 2.40 13.79 7.69
CA GLY A 514 3.35 14.12 8.74
C GLY A 514 4.50 15.02 8.28
N GLU A 515 4.89 15.96 9.13
CA GLU A 515 6.12 16.75 8.95
C GLU A 515 7.02 16.61 10.18
N TYR A 516 8.34 16.61 9.96
CA TYR A 516 9.33 16.55 11.05
C TYR A 516 10.62 17.30 10.67
N ARG A 517 10.99 18.30 11.47
CA ARG A 517 12.23 19.11 11.33
C ARG A 517 12.49 19.68 9.93
N ASN A 518 11.44 19.95 9.15
CA ASN A 518 11.57 20.63 7.88
C ASN A 518 12.08 22.07 8.09
N THR A 519 12.82 22.59 7.11
CA THR A 519 13.42 23.94 7.13
C THR A 519 13.04 24.73 5.87
N GLY A 520 13.43 26.00 5.77
CA GLY A 520 13.05 26.88 4.66
C GLY A 520 11.75 27.65 4.90
N ALA A 521 11.45 28.60 4.01
CA ALA A 521 10.36 29.57 4.22
C ALA A 521 8.95 28.97 4.23
N GLY A 522 8.75 27.81 3.57
CA GLY A 522 7.48 27.07 3.53
C GLY A 522 7.27 26.10 4.72
N ALA A 523 8.29 25.91 5.56
CA ALA A 523 8.26 24.91 6.64
C ALA A 523 7.56 25.36 7.94
N ASN A 524 7.06 26.60 8.02
CA ASN A 524 6.32 27.05 9.21
C ASN A 524 4.99 26.27 9.35
N THR A 525 4.90 25.41 10.36
CA THR A 525 3.74 24.55 10.58
C THR A 525 2.58 25.21 11.33
N ALA A 526 2.76 26.43 11.88
CA ALA A 526 1.72 27.13 12.65
C ALA A 526 0.46 27.49 11.83
N GLY A 527 0.59 27.57 10.51
CA GLY A 527 -0.53 27.85 9.59
C GLY A 527 -1.13 26.60 8.91
N ARG A 528 -0.71 25.39 9.31
CA ARG A 528 -1.17 24.15 8.68
C ARG A 528 -2.65 23.89 8.96
N VAL A 529 -3.27 23.13 8.07
CA VAL A 529 -4.61 22.56 8.30
C VAL A 529 -4.63 21.73 9.59
N SER A 530 -5.73 21.77 10.34
CA SER A 530 -5.88 21.10 11.64
C SER A 530 -5.78 19.57 11.59
N TRP A 531 -5.92 18.99 10.40
CA TRP A 531 -5.74 17.56 10.12
C TRP A 531 -4.32 17.21 9.63
N SER A 532 -3.38 18.15 9.61
CA SER A 532 -1.95 17.85 9.47
C SER A 532 -1.39 17.24 10.76
N SER A 533 -0.33 16.45 10.66
CA SER A 533 0.35 15.84 11.79
C SER A 533 1.79 16.36 11.91
N GLN A 534 2.30 16.42 13.14
CA GLN A 534 3.75 16.42 13.38
C GLN A 534 4.15 15.00 13.76
N ILE A 535 5.26 14.49 13.24
CA ILE A 535 5.73 13.14 13.60
C ILE A 535 6.40 13.25 14.98
N PRO A 536 6.01 12.44 15.98
CA PRO A 536 6.72 12.41 17.26
C PRO A 536 8.17 11.94 17.07
N ALA A 537 9.10 12.53 17.83
CA ALA A 537 10.54 12.32 17.64
C ALA A 537 10.95 10.85 17.89
N GLU A 538 10.25 10.18 18.80
CA GLU A 538 10.37 8.76 19.14
C GLU A 538 9.91 7.81 18.01
N HIS A 539 9.12 8.30 17.06
CA HIS A 539 8.53 7.50 15.97
C HIS A 539 9.09 7.82 14.58
N VAL A 540 9.95 8.84 14.43
CA VAL A 540 10.55 9.20 13.13
C VAL A 540 11.29 8.02 12.48
N ASN A 541 11.91 7.15 13.28
CA ASN A 541 12.67 6.00 12.78
C ASN A 541 11.80 4.93 12.11
N SER A 542 10.48 4.90 12.33
CA SER A 542 9.54 4.06 11.56
C SER A 542 9.49 4.46 10.07
N TYR A 543 9.95 5.68 9.74
CA TYR A 543 10.15 6.19 8.38
C TYR A 543 11.65 6.28 8.01
N SER A 544 12.46 5.30 8.43
CA SER A 544 13.81 5.08 7.91
C SER A 544 13.77 4.10 6.73
N VAL A 545 14.84 4.05 5.91
CA VAL A 545 14.94 3.10 4.80
C VAL A 545 14.81 1.65 5.29
N GLN A 546 15.39 1.36 6.46
CA GLN A 546 15.38 0.06 7.12
C GLN A 546 13.96 -0.30 7.59
N ASN A 547 13.30 0.54 8.38
CA ASN A 547 12.01 0.17 8.97
C ASN A 547 10.82 0.35 8.00
N PHE A 548 10.92 1.24 7.00
CA PHE A 548 9.81 1.54 6.09
C PHE A 548 9.78 0.65 4.84
N ILE A 549 10.94 0.36 4.24
CA ILE A 549 11.05 -0.46 3.02
C ILE A 549 12.00 -1.65 3.17
N HIS A 550 12.55 -1.92 4.37
CA HIS A 550 13.51 -3.02 4.60
C HIS A 550 14.76 -2.90 3.72
N GLY A 551 15.15 -1.66 3.37
CA GLY A 551 16.13 -1.38 2.33
C GLY A 551 17.55 -1.86 2.62
N ASP A 552 17.89 -2.10 3.88
CA ASP A 552 19.13 -2.77 4.29
C ASP A 552 19.20 -4.25 3.89
N GLN A 553 18.08 -4.88 3.57
CA GLN A 553 18.02 -6.29 3.15
C GLN A 553 18.26 -6.46 1.64
N TRP A 554 18.00 -5.44 0.82
CA TRP A 554 17.99 -5.57 -0.66
C TRP A 554 18.72 -4.44 -1.42
N ILE A 555 18.91 -3.26 -0.83
CA ILE A 555 19.67 -2.17 -1.47
C ILE A 555 21.15 -2.35 -1.12
N SER A 556 21.97 -2.54 -2.16
CA SER A 556 23.42 -2.68 -1.98
C SER A 556 24.02 -1.40 -1.37
N THR A 557 24.85 -1.56 -0.34
CA THR A 557 25.66 -0.47 0.23
C THR A 557 27.05 -0.47 -0.39
N PRO A 558 27.59 0.69 -0.80
CA PRO A 558 29.01 0.80 -1.14
C PRO A 558 29.84 0.64 0.14
N TYR A 559 30.85 -0.23 0.08
CA TYR A 559 31.83 -0.50 1.15
C TYR A 559 32.63 0.76 1.53
#